data_AF-A0A2M7BMI7-F1
#
_entry.id   AF-A0A2M7BMI7-F1
#
_cell.length_a   1.000
_cell.length_b   1.000
_cell.length_c   1.000
_cell.angle_alpha   90.00
_cell.angle_beta   90.00
_cell.angle_gamma   90.00
#
_symmetry.space_group_name_H-M   'P 1'
#
loop_
_entity.id
_entity.type
_entity.pdbx_description
1 polymer ?
#
loop_
_entity_poly.entity_id
_entity_poly.type
_entity_poly.pdbx_seq_one_letter_code
_entity_poly.pdbx_strand_id
1 'polypeptide(L)'
;MKRKPNTPITPLPGNGRGVVLVAAVLILSVLLLLAGAAVINSAINLKSGVKYRSGEQASRIAEAGIERTKTLLRGTQNDALLLGIDGVANTSDDGIPSFGAVVNFAQGTYSVVVTDNDDGDADPFHDSDGMINVASTGTAADGTRRVIRTVLLKPNPQTTNIRGSINARASFAVLGNMVIDGRDHDQNGNVTGPGKLGVSTTGSFDTGGNASVGGSTAADPQVNIAPVKSGYETIVEENALFTPPATPDAVFQLPEGTLKSMAQKGGGSQYVTNPSLLTFPLSGVTYVELPAGGVWDGSGMGGGSGILIIHNAATNAILKNASGGTFKGVVIADDLSHVHNTIIGAVTNLTASPADGSALGNGSGQILYSGAAISSALTLFSDTIQVISWKESI
;
A
#
# COMPACT_ATOMS: atom_id res chain seq x y z
N MET A 1 116.18 -3.17 -56.28
CA MET A 1 115.32 -3.52 -55.12
C MET A 1 114.30 -2.39 -54.90
N LYS A 2 113.03 -2.59 -55.26
CA LYS A 2 111.92 -1.68 -54.93
C LYS A 2 110.88 -2.49 -54.15
N ARG A 3 110.73 -2.23 -52.85
CA ARG A 3 109.70 -2.83 -51.99
C ARG A 3 108.33 -2.29 -52.41
N LYS A 4 107.38 -3.18 -52.72
CA LYS A 4 105.97 -2.83 -52.91
C LYS A 4 105.39 -2.35 -51.56
N PRO A 5 104.65 -1.23 -51.53
CA PRO A 5 103.97 -0.75 -50.33
C PRO A 5 102.74 -1.61 -50.00
N ASN A 6 102.51 -1.85 -48.72
CA ASN A 6 101.33 -2.54 -48.18
C ASN A 6 100.07 -1.71 -48.46
N THR A 7 99.12 -2.32 -49.16
CA THR A 7 97.79 -1.75 -49.41
C THR A 7 96.97 -1.73 -48.11
N PRO A 8 96.28 -0.63 -47.76
CA PRO A 8 95.43 -0.56 -46.58
C PRO A 8 94.20 -1.46 -46.75
N ILE A 9 93.91 -2.29 -45.75
CA ILE A 9 92.69 -3.09 -45.68
C ILE A 9 91.54 -2.11 -45.40
N THR A 10 90.68 -1.86 -46.39
CA THR A 10 89.45 -1.10 -46.20
C THR A 10 88.51 -1.87 -45.25
N PRO A 11 87.98 -1.25 -44.19
CA PRO A 11 86.99 -1.90 -43.34
C PRO A 11 85.77 -2.22 -44.19
N LEU A 12 85.37 -3.50 -44.18
CA LEU A 12 84.16 -3.98 -44.82
C LEU A 12 83.00 -3.05 -44.42
N PRO A 13 82.18 -2.56 -45.37
CA PRO A 13 81.06 -1.68 -45.06
C PRO A 13 80.19 -2.36 -43.99
N GLY A 14 80.14 -1.73 -42.82
CA GLY A 14 79.47 -2.27 -41.64
C GLY A 14 78.02 -2.62 -41.96
N ASN A 15 77.58 -3.75 -41.43
CA ASN A 15 76.33 -4.46 -41.75
C ASN A 15 75.03 -3.72 -41.29
N GLY A 16 75.01 -2.39 -41.30
CA GLY A 16 73.91 -1.55 -40.80
C GLY A 16 72.61 -1.69 -41.58
N ARG A 17 72.66 -2.14 -42.84
CA ARG A 17 71.46 -2.42 -43.65
C ARG A 17 70.65 -3.61 -43.12
N GLY A 18 71.29 -4.58 -42.47
CA GLY A 18 70.60 -5.71 -41.85
C GLY A 18 69.81 -5.30 -40.60
N VAL A 19 70.35 -4.37 -39.81
CA VAL A 19 69.73 -3.91 -38.55
C VAL A 19 68.43 -3.15 -38.81
N VAL A 20 68.38 -2.33 -39.87
CA VAL A 20 67.16 -1.57 -40.24
C VAL A 20 66.01 -2.50 -40.62
N LEU A 21 66.27 -3.57 -41.36
CA LEU A 21 65.24 -4.54 -41.73
C LEU A 21 64.69 -5.28 -40.51
N VAL A 22 65.59 -5.72 -39.60
CA VAL A 22 65.18 -6.39 -38.36
C VAL A 22 64.34 -5.45 -37.48
N ALA A 23 64.73 -4.18 -37.37
CA ALA A 23 63.95 -3.17 -36.65
C ALA A 23 62.58 -2.92 -37.29
N ALA A 24 62.50 -2.83 -38.62
CA ALA A 24 61.23 -2.64 -39.33
C ALA A 24 60.28 -3.84 -39.14
N VAL A 25 60.79 -5.07 -39.19
CA VAL A 25 60.00 -6.28 -38.96
C VAL A 25 59.52 -6.36 -37.50
N LEU A 26 60.36 -5.99 -36.54
CA LEU A 26 59.96 -5.91 -35.13
C LEU A 26 58.89 -4.84 -34.87
N ILE A 27 59.02 -3.66 -35.48
CA ILE A 27 58.00 -2.61 -35.37
C ILE A 27 56.68 -3.09 -35.99
N LEU A 28 56.74 -3.70 -37.17
CA LEU A 28 55.56 -4.22 -37.85
C LEU A 28 54.88 -5.33 -37.02
N SER A 29 55.65 -6.21 -36.39
CA SER A 29 55.09 -7.28 -35.55
C SER A 29 54.40 -6.71 -34.30
N VAL A 30 54.98 -5.71 -33.65
CA VAL A 30 54.34 -5.00 -32.52
C VAL A 30 53.06 -4.30 -32.98
N LEU A 31 53.08 -3.62 -34.13
CA LEU A 31 51.88 -2.96 -34.67
C LEU A 31 50.76 -3.96 -35.01
N LEU A 32 51.10 -5.12 -35.57
CA LEU A 32 50.13 -6.19 -35.83
C LEU A 32 49.52 -6.75 -34.54
N LEU A 33 50.32 -6.92 -33.48
CA LEU A 33 49.82 -7.33 -32.16
C LEU A 33 48.88 -6.27 -31.56
N LEU A 34 49.23 -4.99 -31.66
CA LEU A 34 48.39 -3.89 -31.18
C LEU A 34 47.08 -3.77 -31.96
N ALA A 35 47.14 -3.91 -33.30
CA ALA A 35 45.95 -3.92 -34.15
C ALA A 35 45.03 -5.12 -33.81
N GLY A 36 45.62 -6.31 -33.62
CA GLY A 36 44.89 -7.50 -33.19
C GLY A 36 44.20 -7.29 -31.83
N ALA A 37 44.91 -6.74 -30.85
CA ALA A 37 44.35 -6.42 -29.54
C ALA A 37 43.21 -5.39 -29.61
N ALA A 38 43.35 -4.35 -30.44
CA ALA A 38 42.32 -3.34 -30.64
C ALA A 38 41.03 -3.93 -31.24
N VAL A 39 41.14 -4.82 -32.24
CA VAL A 39 39.99 -5.51 -32.85
C VAL A 39 39.30 -6.42 -31.84
N ILE A 40 40.05 -7.18 -31.04
CA ILE A 40 39.49 -8.05 -29.98
C ILE A 40 38.74 -7.21 -28.94
N ASN A 41 39.33 -6.12 -28.45
CA ASN A 41 38.69 -5.22 -27.48
C ASN A 41 37.42 -4.57 -28.05
N SER A 42 37.44 -4.16 -29.32
CA SER A 42 36.26 -3.61 -30.00
C SER A 42 35.13 -4.64 -30.09
N ALA A 43 35.45 -5.88 -30.47
CA ALA A 43 34.47 -6.97 -30.56
C ALA A 43 33.88 -7.32 -29.18
N ILE A 44 34.71 -7.33 -28.12
CA ILE A 44 34.25 -7.53 -26.74
C ILE A 44 33.29 -6.40 -26.33
N ASN A 45 33.65 -5.15 -26.58
CA ASN A 45 32.82 -3.99 -26.25
C ASN A 45 31.48 -3.99 -26.99
N LEU A 46 31.49 -4.34 -28.28
CA LEU A 46 30.25 -4.47 -29.06
C LEU A 46 29.37 -5.60 -28.52
N LYS A 47 29.95 -6.76 -28.20
CA LYS A 47 29.21 -7.89 -27.64
C LYS A 47 28.62 -7.56 -26.28
N SER A 48 29.38 -6.90 -25.40
CA SER A 48 28.90 -6.43 -24.10
C SER A 48 27.80 -5.39 -24.26
N GLY A 49 27.94 -4.44 -25.20
CA GLY A 49 26.93 -3.42 -25.47
C GLY A 49 25.63 -3.99 -26.05
N VAL A 50 25.70 -5.02 -26.89
CA VAL A 50 24.52 -5.76 -27.36
C VAL A 50 23.87 -6.50 -26.20
N LYS A 51 24.64 -7.22 -25.37
CA LYS A 51 24.08 -7.96 -24.22
C LYS A 51 23.47 -7.07 -23.15
N TYR A 52 24.05 -5.89 -22.92
CA TYR A 52 23.47 -4.89 -22.04
C TYR A 52 22.11 -4.41 -22.56
N ARG A 53 22.02 -4.01 -23.84
CA ARG A 53 20.77 -3.55 -24.45
C ARG A 53 19.70 -4.64 -24.50
N SER A 54 20.06 -5.88 -24.85
CA SER A 54 19.13 -7.01 -24.80
C SER A 54 18.65 -7.30 -23.37
N GLY A 55 19.54 -7.15 -22.38
CA GLY A 55 19.19 -7.28 -20.97
C GLY A 55 18.22 -6.20 -20.49
N GLU A 56 18.45 -4.95 -20.85
CA GLU A 56 17.53 -3.84 -20.54
C GLU A 56 16.17 -4.04 -21.23
N GLN A 57 16.17 -4.47 -22.50
CA GLN A 57 14.93 -4.81 -23.20
C GLN A 57 14.17 -5.95 -22.50
N ALA A 58 14.84 -7.03 -22.12
CA ALA A 58 14.23 -8.14 -21.39
C ALA A 58 13.67 -7.71 -20.02
N SER A 59 14.35 -6.80 -19.32
CA SER A 59 13.88 -6.24 -18.05
C SER A 59 12.58 -5.45 -18.24
N ARG A 60 12.52 -4.52 -19.20
CA ARG A 60 11.30 -3.76 -19.53
C ARG A 60 10.14 -4.66 -19.98
N ILE A 61 10.43 -5.75 -20.68
CA ILE A 61 9.43 -6.75 -21.07
C ILE A 61 8.87 -7.47 -19.83
N ALA A 62 9.72 -7.79 -18.84
CA ALA A 62 9.28 -8.36 -17.56
C ALA A 62 8.43 -7.35 -16.75
N GLU A 63 8.80 -6.07 -16.72
CA GLU A 63 8.02 -5.01 -16.07
C GLU A 63 6.59 -4.91 -16.64
N ALA A 64 6.45 -5.04 -17.96
CA ALA A 64 5.14 -5.06 -18.61
C ALA A 64 4.27 -6.24 -18.12
N GLY A 65 4.88 -7.40 -17.82
CA GLY A 65 4.20 -8.52 -17.21
C GLY A 65 3.68 -8.21 -15.80
N ILE A 66 4.49 -7.53 -14.97
CA ILE A 66 4.08 -7.08 -13.64
C ILE A 66 2.93 -6.07 -13.72
N GLU A 67 3.02 -5.06 -14.58
CA GLU A 67 1.96 -4.04 -14.72
C GLU A 67 0.64 -4.62 -15.27
N ARG A 68 0.72 -5.60 -16.17
CA ARG A 68 -0.49 -6.31 -16.62
C ARG A 68 -1.11 -7.14 -15.49
N THR A 69 -0.29 -7.75 -14.64
CA THR A 69 -0.76 -8.51 -13.47
C THR A 69 -1.44 -7.59 -12.46
N LYS A 70 -0.87 -6.40 -12.19
CA LYS A 70 -1.51 -5.36 -11.37
C LYS A 70 -2.87 -4.94 -11.93
N THR A 71 -2.98 -4.82 -13.26
CA THR A 71 -4.27 -4.49 -13.90
C THR A 71 -5.30 -5.60 -13.70
N LEU A 72 -4.88 -6.86 -13.79
CA LEU A 72 -5.75 -8.02 -13.56
C LEU A 72 -6.23 -8.10 -12.10
N LEU A 73 -5.34 -7.88 -11.13
CA LEU A 73 -5.64 -7.90 -9.69
C LEU A 73 -6.72 -6.91 -9.25
N ARG A 74 -6.87 -5.77 -9.96
CA ARG A 74 -7.95 -4.81 -9.68
C ARG A 74 -9.35 -5.42 -9.88
N GLY A 75 -9.48 -6.35 -10.83
CA GLY A 75 -10.75 -6.99 -11.16
C GLY A 75 -10.91 -8.42 -10.64
N THR A 76 -9.89 -8.99 -10.00
CA THR A 76 -9.83 -10.43 -9.67
C THR A 76 -9.35 -10.62 -8.23
N GLN A 77 -9.92 -11.60 -7.51
CA GLN A 77 -9.43 -11.98 -6.19
C GLN A 77 -8.10 -12.73 -6.28
N ASN A 78 -7.28 -12.66 -5.24
CA ASN A 78 -5.95 -13.28 -5.25
C ASN A 78 -6.06 -14.81 -5.40
N ASP A 79 -6.96 -15.47 -4.67
CA ASP A 79 -7.27 -16.90 -4.80
C ASP A 79 -7.52 -17.34 -6.25
N ALA A 80 -8.28 -16.54 -7.00
CA ALA A 80 -8.60 -16.86 -8.40
C ALA A 80 -7.38 -16.74 -9.32
N LEU A 81 -6.34 -15.98 -8.94
CA LEU A 81 -5.07 -15.96 -9.68
C LEU A 81 -4.14 -17.08 -9.25
N LEU A 82 -4.18 -17.47 -7.97
CA LEU A 82 -3.41 -18.59 -7.44
C LEU A 82 -3.90 -19.93 -8.02
N LEU A 83 -5.21 -20.09 -8.18
CA LEU A 83 -5.85 -21.29 -8.76
C LEU A 83 -5.83 -21.35 -10.30
N GLY A 84 -5.29 -20.34 -10.99
CA GLY A 84 -5.28 -20.32 -12.45
C GLY A 84 -6.64 -20.06 -13.11
N ILE A 85 -6.80 -20.49 -14.36
CA ILE A 85 -7.98 -20.18 -15.20
C ILE A 85 -9.14 -21.12 -14.89
N ASP A 86 -8.86 -22.38 -14.56
CA ASP A 86 -9.89 -23.38 -14.27
C ASP A 86 -10.47 -23.28 -12.85
N GLY A 87 -9.77 -22.55 -11.95
CA GLY A 87 -10.20 -22.36 -10.57
C GLY A 87 -10.04 -23.61 -9.71
N VAL A 88 -9.20 -24.57 -10.12
CA VAL A 88 -8.99 -25.85 -9.45
C VAL A 88 -7.54 -25.94 -9.01
N ALA A 89 -7.32 -26.14 -7.72
CA ALA A 89 -5.98 -26.28 -7.16
C ALA A 89 -5.24 -27.53 -7.68
N ASN A 90 -3.90 -27.44 -7.72
CA ASN A 90 -2.98 -28.50 -8.13
C ASN A 90 -3.10 -28.88 -9.61
N THR A 91 -3.37 -27.91 -10.47
CA THR A 91 -3.44 -28.06 -11.92
C THR A 91 -2.23 -27.40 -12.59
N SER A 92 -2.11 -27.55 -13.91
CA SER A 92 -0.95 -27.03 -14.64
C SER A 92 -0.94 -25.50 -14.79
N ASP A 93 -2.08 -24.85 -14.54
CA ASP A 93 -2.28 -23.42 -14.68
C ASP A 93 -2.32 -22.66 -13.36
N ASP A 94 -2.09 -23.34 -12.23
CA ASP A 94 -1.88 -22.69 -10.93
C ASP A 94 -0.87 -21.54 -11.04
N GLY A 95 -1.26 -20.37 -10.55
CA GLY A 95 -0.46 -19.14 -10.58
C GLY A 95 -0.26 -18.54 -11.98
N ILE A 96 -0.87 -19.08 -13.04
CA ILE A 96 -0.78 -18.53 -14.40
C ILE A 96 -1.94 -17.56 -14.64
N PRO A 97 -1.67 -16.27 -14.87
CA PRO A 97 -2.73 -15.30 -15.15
C PRO A 97 -3.55 -15.62 -16.40
N SER A 98 -4.79 -15.13 -16.46
CA SER A 98 -5.74 -15.38 -17.55
C SER A 98 -5.31 -14.92 -18.95
N PHE A 99 -4.26 -14.10 -19.06
CA PHE A 99 -3.65 -13.73 -20.33
C PHE A 99 -2.70 -14.80 -20.90
N GLY A 100 -2.52 -15.92 -20.20
CA GLY A 100 -1.75 -17.08 -20.64
C GLY A 100 -0.30 -17.12 -20.14
N ALA A 101 0.31 -18.29 -20.26
CA ALA A 101 1.64 -18.58 -19.75
C ALA A 101 2.78 -17.81 -20.45
N VAL A 102 2.62 -17.47 -21.74
CA VAL A 102 3.61 -16.73 -22.52
C VAL A 102 2.90 -15.72 -23.42
N VAL A 103 3.29 -14.45 -23.34
CA VAL A 103 2.69 -13.35 -24.10
C VAL A 103 3.74 -12.64 -24.94
N ASN A 104 3.43 -12.40 -26.22
CA ASN A 104 4.26 -11.60 -27.11
C ASN A 104 4.20 -10.10 -26.77
N PHE A 105 5.35 -9.45 -26.60
CA PHE A 105 5.44 -8.01 -26.33
C PHE A 105 6.78 -7.45 -26.82
N ALA A 106 6.76 -6.31 -27.53
CA ALA A 106 7.96 -5.57 -27.97
C ALA A 106 9.05 -6.44 -28.64
N GLN A 107 8.65 -7.32 -29.58
CA GLN A 107 9.52 -8.29 -30.29
C GLN A 107 10.14 -9.39 -29.42
N GLY A 108 9.72 -9.51 -28.16
CA GLY A 108 10.06 -10.61 -27.27
C GLY A 108 8.81 -11.22 -26.66
N THR A 109 8.98 -11.89 -25.53
CA THR A 109 7.89 -12.47 -24.75
C THR A 109 8.05 -12.21 -23.27
N TYR A 110 6.96 -12.20 -22.51
CA TYR A 110 7.03 -12.38 -21.07
C TYR A 110 6.15 -13.55 -20.62
N SER A 111 6.54 -14.16 -19.51
CA SER A 111 5.72 -15.09 -18.75
C SER A 111 5.56 -14.57 -17.32
N VAL A 112 4.42 -14.79 -16.70
CA VAL A 112 4.17 -14.42 -15.30
C VAL A 112 3.76 -15.67 -14.53
N VAL A 113 4.30 -15.81 -13.33
CA VAL A 113 3.85 -16.77 -12.33
C VAL A 113 3.53 -15.99 -11.06
N VAL A 114 2.35 -16.23 -10.51
CA VAL A 114 1.88 -15.73 -9.22
C VAL A 114 1.96 -16.87 -8.22
N THR A 115 2.45 -16.61 -7.02
CA THR A 115 2.42 -17.56 -5.91
C THR A 115 2.02 -16.84 -4.65
N ASP A 116 1.47 -17.57 -3.69
CA ASP A 116 1.22 -17.06 -2.35
C ASP A 116 2.55 -16.66 -1.65
N ASN A 117 2.48 -15.78 -0.64
CA ASN A 117 3.62 -15.32 0.16
C ASN A 117 3.80 -16.00 1.52
N ASP A 118 3.15 -17.14 1.75
CA ASP A 118 3.21 -17.89 3.01
C ASP A 118 2.76 -17.01 4.17
N ASP A 119 1.45 -16.87 4.31
CA ASP A 119 0.79 -16.14 5.40
C ASP A 119 0.63 -17.00 6.69
N GLY A 120 1.13 -18.24 6.65
CA GLY A 120 1.15 -19.18 7.79
C GLY A 120 -0.07 -20.10 7.88
N ASP A 121 -0.94 -20.15 6.89
CA ASP A 121 -2.08 -21.08 6.84
C ASP A 121 -1.78 -22.43 6.17
N ALA A 122 -0.62 -22.54 5.49
CA ALA A 122 -0.15 -23.69 4.73
C ALA A 122 -1.02 -24.09 3.52
N ASP A 123 -1.86 -23.18 3.02
CA ASP A 123 -2.61 -23.31 1.77
C ASP A 123 -2.03 -22.37 0.69
N PRO A 124 -1.28 -22.91 -0.30
CA PRO A 124 -0.67 -22.06 -1.33
C PRO A 124 -1.67 -21.45 -2.32
N PHE A 125 -2.97 -21.74 -2.19
CA PHE A 125 -4.02 -21.32 -3.11
C PHE A 125 -5.07 -20.38 -2.49
N HIS A 126 -4.96 -20.10 -1.18
CA HIS A 126 -5.78 -19.14 -0.48
C HIS A 126 -4.89 -18.00 0.01
N ASP A 127 -5.35 -16.76 -0.17
CA ASP A 127 -4.64 -15.59 0.35
C ASP A 127 -5.49 -14.91 1.43
N SER A 128 -4.99 -14.88 2.66
CA SER A 128 -5.68 -14.25 3.79
C SER A 128 -5.19 -12.83 4.09
N ASP A 129 -3.98 -12.46 3.65
CA ASP A 129 -3.33 -11.20 4.00
C ASP A 129 -3.33 -10.16 2.87
N GLY A 130 -3.79 -10.55 1.68
CA GLY A 130 -3.89 -9.69 0.50
C GLY A 130 -2.59 -9.57 -0.28
N MET A 131 -1.52 -10.25 0.13
CA MET A 131 -0.23 -10.21 -0.54
C MET A 131 -0.07 -11.41 -1.47
N ILE A 132 0.73 -11.22 -2.52
CA ILE A 132 1.13 -12.30 -3.42
C ILE A 132 2.52 -12.01 -3.97
N ASN A 133 3.28 -13.07 -4.22
CA ASN A 133 4.52 -13.03 -4.97
C ASN A 133 4.21 -13.08 -6.47
N VAL A 134 4.81 -12.17 -7.25
CA VAL A 134 4.73 -12.19 -8.71
C VAL A 134 6.12 -12.24 -9.30
N ALA A 135 6.38 -13.26 -10.10
CA ALA A 135 7.60 -13.40 -10.88
C ALA A 135 7.29 -13.24 -12.37
N SER A 136 7.81 -12.19 -12.99
CA SER A 136 7.75 -12.02 -14.44
C SER A 136 9.11 -12.29 -15.08
N THR A 137 9.13 -13.18 -16.07
CA THR A 137 10.31 -13.44 -16.90
C THR A 137 10.13 -12.82 -18.26
N GLY A 138 10.93 -11.81 -18.59
CA GLY A 138 11.00 -11.22 -19.92
C GLY A 138 12.09 -11.88 -20.75
N THR A 139 11.81 -12.14 -22.03
CA THR A 139 12.72 -12.74 -23.01
C THR A 139 12.80 -11.83 -24.24
N ALA A 140 13.97 -11.27 -24.52
CA ALA A 140 14.21 -10.46 -25.71
C ALA A 140 14.31 -11.31 -26.98
N ALA A 141 14.28 -10.67 -28.16
CA ALA A 141 14.34 -11.34 -29.45
C ALA A 141 15.60 -12.23 -29.65
N ASP A 142 16.71 -11.88 -29.00
CA ASP A 142 17.96 -12.64 -29.05
C ASP A 142 18.03 -13.79 -28.01
N GLY A 143 16.93 -14.05 -27.30
CA GLY A 143 16.81 -15.06 -26.25
C GLY A 143 17.37 -14.64 -24.89
N THR A 144 17.87 -13.41 -24.72
CA THR A 144 18.30 -12.88 -23.41
C THR A 144 17.10 -12.82 -22.47
N ARG A 145 17.25 -13.33 -21.24
CA ARG A 145 16.18 -13.40 -20.23
C ARG A 145 16.52 -12.54 -19.02
N ARG A 146 15.47 -11.97 -18.40
CA ARG A 146 15.52 -11.30 -17.09
C ARG A 146 14.30 -11.70 -16.28
N VAL A 147 14.45 -11.80 -14.97
CA VAL A 147 13.35 -12.13 -14.06
C VAL A 147 13.20 -11.04 -13.01
N ILE A 148 12.01 -10.45 -12.94
CA ILE A 148 11.62 -9.50 -11.91
C ILE A 148 10.70 -10.24 -10.95
N ARG A 149 11.01 -10.13 -9.65
CA ARG A 149 10.20 -10.65 -8.56
C ARG A 149 9.72 -9.48 -7.73
N THR A 150 8.41 -9.44 -7.48
CA THR A 150 7.77 -8.40 -6.69
C THR A 150 6.80 -9.05 -5.73
N VAL A 151 6.61 -8.42 -4.57
CA VAL A 151 5.44 -8.69 -3.73
C VAL A 151 4.42 -7.61 -4.03
N LEU A 152 3.21 -8.02 -4.42
CA LEU A 152 2.08 -7.12 -4.61
C LEU A 152 1.13 -7.27 -3.42
N LEU A 153 0.68 -6.14 -2.87
CA LEU A 153 -0.38 -6.10 -1.86
C LEU A 153 -1.64 -5.55 -2.54
N LYS A 154 -2.73 -6.31 -2.44
CA LYS A 154 -4.10 -5.86 -2.69
C LYS A 154 -4.77 -5.70 -1.32
N PRO A 155 -4.83 -4.47 -0.77
CA PRO A 155 -5.40 -4.24 0.54
C PRO A 155 -6.84 -4.79 0.65
N ASN A 156 -7.08 -5.67 1.62
CA ASN A 156 -8.38 -6.25 1.91
C ASN A 156 -8.87 -5.76 3.28
N PRO A 157 -9.36 -4.51 3.39
CA PRO A 157 -9.71 -3.92 4.68
C PRO A 157 -10.80 -4.71 5.39
N GLN A 158 -10.51 -5.15 6.62
CA GLN A 158 -11.45 -5.87 7.48
C GLN A 158 -12.12 -4.93 8.48
N THR A 159 -13.42 -5.05 8.70
CA THR A 159 -14.16 -4.21 9.67
C THR A 159 -14.33 -4.88 11.04
N THR A 160 -13.59 -5.94 11.32
CA THR A 160 -13.65 -6.73 12.56
C THR A 160 -13.36 -5.88 13.81
N ASN A 161 -12.49 -4.87 13.68
CA ASN A 161 -12.16 -3.93 14.76
C ASN A 161 -13.21 -2.81 14.95
N ILE A 162 -14.25 -2.75 14.11
CA ILE A 162 -15.41 -1.86 14.28
C ILE A 162 -16.54 -2.66 14.94
N ARG A 163 -16.54 -2.64 16.27
CA ARG A 163 -17.44 -3.42 17.14
C ARG A 163 -18.69 -2.65 17.55
N GLY A 164 -18.65 -1.32 17.50
CA GLY A 164 -19.80 -0.43 17.70
C GLY A 164 -19.78 0.79 16.78
N SER A 165 -20.81 1.64 16.92
CA SER A 165 -20.85 2.95 16.26
C SER A 165 -19.68 3.84 16.71
N ILE A 166 -19.27 3.68 17.99
CA ILE A 166 -18.02 4.21 18.55
C ILE A 166 -17.17 3.04 19.06
N ASN A 167 -15.89 3.09 18.74
CA ASN A 167 -14.86 2.21 19.26
C ASN A 167 -13.81 3.07 19.98
N ALA A 168 -13.49 2.78 21.24
CA ALA A 168 -12.55 3.59 22.01
C ALA A 168 -11.51 2.74 22.75
N ARG A 169 -10.25 3.19 22.72
CA ARG A 169 -9.12 2.57 23.42
C ARG A 169 -8.92 3.08 24.86
N ALA A 170 -9.88 3.83 25.40
CA ALA A 170 -9.83 4.39 26.74
C ALA A 170 -11.22 4.41 27.36
N SER A 171 -11.31 4.65 28.67
CA SER A 171 -12.59 5.09 29.26
C SER A 171 -13.17 6.22 28.42
N PHE A 172 -14.48 6.23 28.26
CA PHE A 172 -15.16 7.11 27.33
C PHE A 172 -16.47 7.62 27.93
N ALA A 173 -16.71 8.92 27.88
CA ALA A 173 -17.93 9.52 28.34
C ALA A 173 -18.62 10.25 27.19
N VAL A 174 -19.94 10.25 27.20
CA VAL A 174 -20.75 11.02 26.24
C VAL A 174 -21.60 11.97 27.05
N LEU A 175 -21.33 13.26 26.88
CA LEU A 175 -22.02 14.33 27.59
C LEU A 175 -22.92 15.10 26.60
N GLY A 176 -23.66 16.10 27.10
CA GLY A 176 -24.50 16.95 26.25
C GLY A 176 -25.79 16.27 25.79
N ASN A 177 -26.13 16.39 24.51
CA ASN A 177 -27.38 15.89 23.91
C ASN A 177 -27.11 14.98 22.69
N MET A 178 -26.02 14.22 22.71
CA MET A 178 -25.63 13.32 21.62
C MET A 178 -26.59 12.14 21.45
N VAL A 179 -26.82 11.73 20.20
CA VAL A 179 -27.47 10.44 19.89
C VAL A 179 -26.44 9.49 19.31
N ILE A 180 -26.24 8.35 19.98
CA ILE A 180 -25.38 7.26 19.51
C ILE A 180 -26.29 6.10 19.18
N ASP A 181 -26.18 5.54 17.98
CA ASP A 181 -27.05 4.45 17.56
C ASP A 181 -26.26 3.39 16.78
N GLY A 182 -26.03 2.25 17.42
CA GLY A 182 -25.35 1.09 16.85
C GLY A 182 -26.18 0.29 15.86
N ARG A 183 -27.50 0.52 15.74
CA ARG A 183 -28.33 -0.18 14.75
C ARG A 183 -27.85 0.16 13.34
N ASP A 184 -28.08 -0.70 12.38
CA ASP A 184 -27.65 -0.41 11.01
C ASP A 184 -28.55 0.65 10.39
N HIS A 185 -27.93 1.64 9.77
CA HIS A 185 -28.58 2.71 9.04
C HIS A 185 -28.17 2.69 7.57
N ASP A 186 -29.07 3.12 6.69
CA ASP A 186 -28.72 3.44 5.31
C ASP A 186 -27.87 4.73 5.23
N GLN A 187 -27.43 5.08 4.02
CA GLN A 187 -26.66 6.30 3.77
C GLN A 187 -27.42 7.61 4.02
N ASN A 188 -28.72 7.56 4.32
CA ASN A 188 -29.57 8.71 4.63
C ASN A 188 -29.90 8.80 6.13
N GLY A 189 -29.45 7.84 6.93
CA GLY A 189 -29.68 7.81 8.37
C GLY A 189 -31.00 7.14 8.76
N ASN A 190 -31.62 6.34 7.89
CA ASN A 190 -32.78 5.53 8.25
C ASN A 190 -32.33 4.17 8.76
N VAL A 191 -32.93 3.67 9.85
CA VAL A 191 -32.64 2.33 10.38
C VAL A 191 -33.06 1.26 9.37
N THR A 192 -32.12 0.40 8.97
CA THR A 192 -32.31 -0.68 7.99
C THR A 192 -32.38 -2.07 8.63
N GLY A 193 -31.88 -2.23 9.85
CA GLY A 193 -31.87 -3.52 10.51
C GLY A 193 -30.95 -3.60 11.73
N PRO A 194 -30.60 -4.84 12.14
CA PRO A 194 -29.58 -5.03 13.16
C PRO A 194 -28.22 -4.52 12.69
N GLY A 195 -27.46 -3.93 13.60
CA GLY A 195 -26.12 -3.43 13.34
C GLY A 195 -25.12 -3.98 14.36
N LYS A 196 -24.50 -3.07 15.07
CA LYS A 196 -23.44 -3.30 16.05
C LYS A 196 -23.84 -2.73 17.41
N LEU A 197 -22.93 -2.78 18.36
CA LEU A 197 -23.07 -2.11 19.64
C LEU A 197 -23.19 -0.59 19.45
N GLY A 198 -23.80 0.10 20.40
CA GLY A 198 -23.72 1.56 20.46
C GLY A 198 -22.28 2.00 20.67
N VAL A 199 -21.64 1.46 21.71
CA VAL A 199 -20.25 1.77 22.08
C VAL A 199 -19.52 0.48 22.45
N SER A 200 -18.27 0.35 22.00
CA SER A 200 -17.32 -0.64 22.50
C SER A 200 -16.06 0.08 22.97
N THR A 201 -15.69 -0.11 24.23
CA THR A 201 -14.52 0.52 24.83
C THR A 201 -13.71 -0.46 25.68
N THR A 202 -12.38 -0.28 25.68
CA THR A 202 -11.48 -1.02 26.58
C THR A 202 -11.45 -0.48 28.01
N GLY A 203 -12.11 0.65 28.28
CA GLY A 203 -12.28 1.21 29.63
C GLY A 203 -13.75 1.23 30.06
N SER A 204 -14.07 2.13 30.99
CA SER A 204 -15.45 2.38 31.43
C SER A 204 -16.19 3.31 30.46
N PHE A 205 -17.52 3.18 30.39
CA PHE A 205 -18.40 4.05 29.64
C PHE A 205 -19.38 4.78 30.55
N ASP A 206 -19.51 6.09 30.37
CA ASP A 206 -20.48 6.91 31.11
C ASP A 206 -21.31 7.78 30.17
N THR A 207 -22.58 7.98 30.51
CA THR A 207 -23.46 8.91 29.81
C THR A 207 -23.88 10.01 30.77
N GLY A 208 -23.55 11.25 30.42
CA GLY A 208 -24.01 12.44 31.13
C GLY A 208 -24.99 13.27 30.31
N GLY A 209 -25.65 14.22 30.97
CA GLY A 209 -26.58 15.14 30.32
C GLY A 209 -27.85 14.44 29.82
N ASN A 210 -28.18 14.64 28.54
CA ASN A 210 -29.32 14.03 27.84
C ASN A 210 -28.88 13.11 26.70
N ALA A 211 -27.63 12.65 26.69
CA ALA A 211 -27.17 11.71 25.69
C ALA A 211 -28.02 10.41 25.71
N SER A 212 -28.16 9.78 24.56
CA SER A 212 -28.88 8.50 24.43
C SER A 212 -28.09 7.53 23.56
N VAL A 213 -28.12 6.25 23.93
CA VAL A 213 -27.39 5.18 23.26
C VAL A 213 -28.37 4.10 22.79
N GLY A 214 -28.28 3.72 21.53
CA GLY A 214 -29.01 2.64 20.88
C GLY A 214 -28.03 1.65 20.23
N GLY A 215 -28.51 0.47 19.86
CA GLY A 215 -27.66 -0.55 19.24
C GLY A 215 -28.29 -1.93 19.20
N SER A 216 -27.51 -2.89 18.69
CA SER A 216 -27.81 -4.32 18.76
C SER A 216 -27.09 -4.95 19.94
N THR A 217 -27.70 -5.93 20.61
CA THR A 217 -27.09 -6.53 21.80
C THR A 217 -25.93 -7.45 21.43
N ALA A 218 -24.93 -7.55 22.31
CA ALA A 218 -23.81 -8.49 22.11
C ALA A 218 -24.24 -9.97 22.14
N ALA A 219 -25.25 -10.30 22.95
CA ALA A 219 -25.74 -11.67 23.14
C ALA A 219 -26.62 -12.15 21.97
N ASP A 220 -27.42 -11.25 21.40
CA ASP A 220 -28.24 -11.50 20.22
C ASP A 220 -28.25 -10.25 19.32
N PRO A 221 -27.48 -10.26 18.22
CA PRO A 221 -27.43 -9.15 17.28
C PRO A 221 -28.78 -8.82 16.63
N GLN A 222 -29.78 -9.72 16.67
CA GLN A 222 -31.12 -9.44 16.14
C GLN A 222 -31.96 -8.56 17.10
N VAL A 223 -31.60 -8.51 18.38
CA VAL A 223 -32.27 -7.66 19.36
C VAL A 223 -31.74 -6.24 19.24
N ASN A 224 -32.62 -5.33 18.82
CA ASN A 224 -32.31 -3.93 18.58
C ASN A 224 -32.98 -3.03 19.61
N ILE A 225 -32.19 -2.17 20.25
CA ILE A 225 -32.66 -1.20 21.23
C ILE A 225 -32.52 0.19 20.59
N ALA A 226 -33.62 0.93 20.49
CA ALA A 226 -33.60 2.32 20.06
C ALA A 226 -32.83 3.19 21.08
N PRO A 227 -32.31 4.36 20.70
CA PRO A 227 -31.59 5.23 21.62
C PRO A 227 -32.35 5.52 22.92
N VAL A 228 -31.76 5.12 24.05
CA VAL A 228 -32.29 5.32 25.41
C VAL A 228 -31.26 6.03 26.28
N LYS A 229 -31.73 6.75 27.31
CA LYS A 229 -30.86 7.46 28.27
C LYS A 229 -30.33 6.57 29.41
N SER A 230 -30.98 5.42 29.63
CA SER A 230 -30.67 4.46 30.69
C SER A 230 -31.08 3.06 30.22
N GLY A 231 -30.47 2.01 30.75
CA GLY A 231 -30.76 0.65 30.29
C GLY A 231 -29.95 0.25 29.04
N TYR A 232 -28.83 0.93 28.77
CA TYR A 232 -27.98 0.68 27.60
C TYR A 232 -26.90 -0.39 27.85
N GLU A 233 -26.88 -1.02 29.02
CA GLU A 233 -25.79 -1.92 29.46
C GLU A 233 -25.65 -3.17 28.56
N THR A 234 -26.71 -3.53 27.82
CA THR A 234 -26.71 -4.68 26.91
C THR A 234 -26.22 -4.35 25.49
N ILE A 235 -26.12 -3.06 25.16
CA ILE A 235 -25.71 -2.53 23.84
C ILE A 235 -24.42 -1.69 23.94
N VAL A 236 -23.81 -1.65 25.11
CA VAL A 236 -22.50 -1.06 25.37
C VAL A 236 -21.59 -2.17 25.90
N GLU A 237 -20.38 -2.23 25.36
CA GLU A 237 -19.33 -3.09 25.88
C GLU A 237 -18.25 -2.24 26.55
N GLU A 238 -18.12 -2.42 27.87
CA GLU A 238 -17.06 -1.82 28.68
C GLU A 238 -15.97 -2.85 29.00
N ASN A 239 -14.76 -2.36 29.28
CA ASN A 239 -13.59 -3.18 29.63
C ASN A 239 -13.35 -4.31 28.63
N ALA A 240 -13.60 -4.03 27.35
CA ALA A 240 -13.51 -5.00 26.28
C ALA A 240 -12.10 -5.60 26.23
N LEU A 241 -12.02 -6.93 26.13
CA LEU A 241 -10.75 -7.67 26.18
C LEU A 241 -10.03 -7.77 24.83
N PHE A 242 -10.61 -7.22 23.75
CA PHE A 242 -9.94 -7.20 22.45
C PHE A 242 -8.72 -6.28 22.49
N THR A 243 -7.77 -6.51 21.58
CA THR A 243 -6.65 -5.58 21.41
C THR A 243 -7.12 -4.42 20.53
N PRO A 244 -7.35 -3.22 21.09
CA PRO A 244 -7.83 -2.10 20.30
C PRO A 244 -6.76 -1.67 19.29
N PRO A 245 -7.17 -1.22 18.09
CA PRO A 245 -6.22 -0.77 17.07
C PRO A 245 -5.39 0.40 17.62
N ALA A 246 -4.07 0.32 17.47
CA ALA A 246 -3.15 1.36 17.95
C ALA A 246 -2.83 2.41 16.87
N THR A 247 -3.16 2.12 15.62
CA THR A 247 -2.89 2.98 14.46
C THR A 247 -4.13 3.04 13.56
N PRO A 248 -4.24 4.06 12.68
CA PRO A 248 -5.36 4.14 11.76
C PRO A 248 -5.47 2.92 10.83
N ASP A 249 -4.35 2.39 10.34
CA ASP A 249 -4.32 1.22 9.45
C ASP A 249 -4.81 -0.04 10.17
N ALA A 250 -4.46 -0.21 11.45
CA ALA A 250 -4.90 -1.34 12.26
C ALA A 250 -6.43 -1.39 12.46
N VAL A 251 -7.16 -0.27 12.32
CA VAL A 251 -8.64 -0.26 12.34
C VAL A 251 -9.22 -1.17 11.27
N PHE A 252 -8.53 -1.29 10.13
CA PHE A 252 -8.94 -2.11 9.01
C PHE A 252 -8.06 -3.36 8.79
N GLN A 253 -7.20 -3.68 9.76
CA GLN A 253 -6.18 -4.73 9.64
C GLN A 253 -5.27 -4.55 8.42
N LEU A 254 -4.96 -3.29 8.08
CA LEU A 254 -4.08 -2.96 6.97
C LEU A 254 -2.62 -2.86 7.43
N PRO A 255 -1.64 -3.10 6.55
CA PRO A 255 -0.25 -2.76 6.81
C PRO A 255 -0.08 -1.27 7.10
N GLU A 256 0.75 -0.94 8.10
CA GLU A 256 0.98 0.44 8.55
C GLU A 256 1.41 1.36 7.40
N GLY A 257 0.78 2.53 7.30
CA GLY A 257 1.05 3.53 6.26
C GLY A 257 0.22 3.36 4.98
N THR A 258 -0.60 2.31 4.86
CA THR A 258 -1.48 2.08 3.71
C THR A 258 -2.42 3.27 3.49
N LEU A 259 -3.16 3.69 4.51
CA LEU A 259 -4.10 4.80 4.47
C LEU A 259 -3.40 6.13 4.15
N LYS A 260 -2.23 6.38 4.77
CA LYS A 260 -1.43 7.58 4.50
C LYS A 260 -0.97 7.63 3.04
N SER A 261 -0.50 6.51 2.50
CA SER A 261 -0.09 6.43 1.09
C SER A 261 -1.27 6.65 0.14
N MET A 262 -2.47 6.18 0.49
CA MET A 262 -3.69 6.41 -0.29
C MET A 262 -4.12 7.88 -0.28
N ALA A 263 -4.04 8.53 0.88
CA ALA A 263 -4.29 9.96 1.03
C ALA A 263 -3.38 10.81 0.13
N GLN A 264 -2.14 10.38 -0.08
CA GLN A 264 -1.15 11.08 -0.92
C GLN A 264 -1.36 10.90 -2.43
N LYS A 265 -2.18 9.94 -2.89
CA LYS A 265 -2.40 9.69 -4.33
C LYS A 265 -3.30 10.72 -5.02
N GLY A 266 -4.09 11.50 -4.27
CA GLY A 266 -5.07 12.43 -4.84
C GLY A 266 -6.37 11.75 -5.29
N GLY A 267 -7.04 12.29 -6.30
CA GLY A 267 -8.27 11.70 -6.85
C GLY A 267 -9.49 11.78 -5.92
N GLY A 268 -9.54 12.79 -5.05
CA GLY A 268 -10.54 12.95 -3.99
C GLY A 268 -9.95 12.75 -2.60
N SER A 269 -9.00 11.81 -2.48
CA SER A 269 -8.15 11.62 -1.29
C SER A 269 -7.19 12.78 -1.13
N GLN A 270 -6.82 13.10 0.12
CA GLN A 270 -5.91 14.21 0.42
C GLN A 270 -5.12 13.97 1.70
N TYR A 271 -3.86 14.35 1.70
CA TYR A 271 -2.97 14.36 2.86
C TYR A 271 -2.54 15.79 3.15
N VAL A 272 -2.76 16.24 4.38
CA VAL A 272 -2.36 17.59 4.83
C VAL A 272 -1.74 17.54 6.22
N THR A 273 -0.77 18.42 6.46
CA THR A 273 -0.22 18.70 7.80
C THR A 273 -0.75 20.01 8.38
N ASN A 274 -1.47 20.79 7.57
CA ASN A 274 -2.18 22.00 7.97
C ASN A 274 -3.64 21.88 7.49
N PRO A 275 -4.62 21.73 8.40
CA PRO A 275 -6.02 21.53 8.04
C PRO A 275 -6.65 22.65 7.21
N SER A 276 -6.08 23.86 7.24
CA SER A 276 -6.56 24.96 6.37
C SER A 276 -6.35 24.74 4.88
N LEU A 277 -5.56 23.73 4.51
CA LEU A 277 -5.34 23.31 3.12
C LEU A 277 -6.33 22.24 2.64
N LEU A 278 -7.25 21.80 3.50
CA LEU A 278 -8.27 20.83 3.13
C LEU A 278 -9.21 21.40 2.05
N THR A 279 -9.52 20.56 1.08
CA THR A 279 -10.57 20.85 0.08
C THR A 279 -11.84 20.11 0.47
N PHE A 280 -12.95 20.85 0.55
CA PHE A 280 -14.27 20.33 0.93
C PHE A 280 -15.22 20.28 -0.29
N PRO A 281 -16.22 19.37 -0.31
CA PRO A 281 -16.48 18.33 0.70
C PRO A 281 -15.37 17.27 0.72
N LEU A 282 -15.12 16.68 1.89
CA LEU A 282 -14.12 15.62 2.04
C LEU A 282 -14.59 14.37 1.26
N SER A 283 -13.67 13.68 0.61
CA SER A 283 -13.94 12.44 -0.12
C SER A 283 -12.71 11.52 -0.05
N GLY A 284 -12.84 10.27 -0.48
CA GLY A 284 -11.69 9.35 -0.52
C GLY A 284 -11.11 9.05 0.86
N VAL A 285 -9.79 8.94 0.94
CA VAL A 285 -9.04 8.91 2.21
C VAL A 285 -8.51 10.32 2.50
N THR A 286 -9.03 10.97 3.52
CA THR A 286 -8.54 12.26 4.01
C THR A 286 -7.70 12.02 5.26
N TYR A 287 -6.40 12.32 5.19
CA TYR A 287 -5.45 12.13 6.28
C TYR A 287 -4.89 13.48 6.75
N VAL A 288 -5.25 13.86 7.96
CA VAL A 288 -4.81 15.09 8.62
C VAL A 288 -3.77 14.72 9.66
N GLU A 289 -2.50 14.95 9.34
CA GLU A 289 -1.39 14.69 10.26
C GLU A 289 -1.04 15.94 11.06
N LEU A 290 -1.41 15.95 12.34
CA LEU A 290 -1.19 17.11 13.21
C LEU A 290 0.16 17.01 13.94
N PRO A 291 0.72 18.13 14.43
CA PRO A 291 1.76 18.08 15.46
C PRO A 291 1.28 17.34 16.72
N ALA A 292 2.22 16.91 17.58
CA ALA A 292 1.87 16.35 18.90
C ALA A 292 1.01 17.33 19.71
N GLY A 293 -0.14 16.86 20.20
CA GLY A 293 -1.15 17.67 20.89
C GLY A 293 -1.89 18.67 19.98
N GLY A 294 -1.70 18.57 18.66
CA GLY A 294 -2.36 19.43 17.69
C GLY A 294 -3.87 19.19 17.68
N VAL A 295 -4.62 20.27 17.46
CA VAL A 295 -6.09 20.26 17.43
C VAL A 295 -6.55 20.74 16.07
N TRP A 296 -7.47 20.01 15.46
CA TRP A 296 -8.20 20.48 14.29
C TRP A 296 -9.66 20.76 14.67
N ASP A 297 -10.09 22.00 14.44
CA ASP A 297 -11.50 22.37 14.49
C ASP A 297 -12.19 21.86 13.22
N GLY A 298 -12.91 20.75 13.35
CA GLY A 298 -13.57 19.99 12.27
C GLY A 298 -14.76 20.70 11.61
N SER A 299 -14.74 22.03 11.60
CA SER A 299 -15.68 22.85 10.85
C SER A 299 -15.61 22.53 9.35
N GLY A 300 -16.78 22.33 8.73
CA GLY A 300 -16.90 22.05 7.29
C GLY A 300 -16.85 20.57 6.91
N MET A 301 -16.78 19.65 7.87
CA MET A 301 -16.78 18.19 7.59
C MET A 301 -18.09 17.69 6.97
N GLY A 302 -19.19 18.43 7.12
CA GLY A 302 -20.48 18.04 6.58
C GLY A 302 -20.53 18.02 5.04
N GLY A 303 -21.36 17.13 4.52
CA GLY A 303 -21.44 16.83 3.08
C GLY A 303 -20.32 15.91 2.57
N GLY A 304 -19.32 15.59 3.40
CA GLY A 304 -18.23 14.69 3.04
C GLY A 304 -18.55 13.20 3.16
N SER A 305 -17.71 12.38 2.53
CA SER A 305 -17.76 10.92 2.62
C SER A 305 -16.37 10.28 2.60
N GLY A 306 -16.27 8.99 2.92
CA GLY A 306 -15.03 8.21 2.84
C GLY A 306 -14.40 7.92 4.20
N ILE A 307 -13.07 7.96 4.27
CA ILE A 307 -12.30 7.67 5.48
C ILE A 307 -11.58 8.95 5.90
N LEU A 308 -11.92 9.48 7.07
CA LEU A 308 -11.29 10.65 7.65
C LEU A 308 -10.39 10.24 8.81
N ILE A 309 -9.12 10.66 8.77
CA ILE A 309 -8.10 10.30 9.75
C ILE A 309 -7.50 11.58 10.35
N ILE A 310 -7.50 11.69 11.68
CA ILE A 310 -6.85 12.75 12.43
C ILE A 310 -5.84 12.08 13.37
N HIS A 311 -4.57 12.13 13.00
CA HIS A 311 -3.56 11.29 13.65
C HIS A 311 -2.23 12.02 13.78
N ASN A 312 -1.43 11.62 14.77
CA ASN A 312 0.00 11.90 14.81
C ASN A 312 0.75 10.74 15.47
N ALA A 313 2.08 10.72 15.30
CA ALA A 313 2.92 9.65 15.85
C ALA A 313 2.90 9.55 17.40
N ALA A 314 2.42 10.59 18.11
CA ALA A 314 2.27 10.59 19.56
C ALA A 314 0.87 10.10 20.01
N THR A 315 -0.01 9.75 19.07
CA THR A 315 -1.38 9.28 19.29
C THR A 315 -2.18 10.22 20.19
N ASN A 316 -2.08 11.53 19.91
CA ASN A 316 -2.76 12.58 20.67
C ASN A 316 -3.24 13.76 19.80
N ALA A 317 -3.47 13.55 18.51
CA ALA A 317 -4.14 14.52 17.64
C ALA A 317 -5.64 14.62 17.97
N ILE A 318 -6.17 15.83 18.14
CA ILE A 318 -7.56 16.01 18.58
C ILE A 318 -8.42 16.51 17.43
N LEU A 319 -9.49 15.78 17.10
CA LEU A 319 -10.60 16.32 16.33
C LEU A 319 -11.57 17.02 17.28
N LYS A 320 -11.76 18.34 17.09
CA LYS A 320 -12.60 19.16 17.97
C LYS A 320 -13.71 19.88 17.21
N ASN A 321 -14.85 20.11 17.87
CA ASN A 321 -15.97 20.91 17.37
C ASN A 321 -16.45 20.49 15.97
N ALA A 322 -16.41 19.19 15.66
CA ALA A 322 -16.79 18.67 14.35
C ALA A 322 -18.22 19.10 14.03
N SER A 323 -18.39 19.89 12.97
CA SER A 323 -19.65 20.60 12.70
C SER A 323 -19.90 20.76 11.20
N GLY A 324 -21.12 21.17 10.83
CA GLY A 324 -21.43 21.59 9.46
C GLY A 324 -22.22 20.60 8.60
N GLY A 325 -22.88 19.58 9.17
CA GLY A 325 -23.83 18.72 8.44
C GLY A 325 -23.61 17.22 8.68
N THR A 326 -23.69 16.42 7.62
CA THR A 326 -23.55 14.96 7.70
C THR A 326 -22.28 14.47 7.02
N PHE A 327 -21.45 13.69 7.71
CA PHE A 327 -20.33 12.95 7.13
C PHE A 327 -20.71 11.47 6.98
N LYS A 328 -20.38 10.84 5.84
CA LYS A 328 -20.73 9.43 5.56
C LYS A 328 -19.49 8.55 5.39
N GLY A 329 -19.23 7.66 6.34
CA GLY A 329 -18.09 6.73 6.29
C GLY A 329 -17.43 6.55 7.64
N VAL A 330 -16.10 6.43 7.68
CA VAL A 330 -15.37 6.14 8.91
C VAL A 330 -14.55 7.35 9.34
N VAL A 331 -14.67 7.73 10.61
CA VAL A 331 -13.82 8.74 11.25
C VAL A 331 -12.89 8.03 12.23
N ILE A 332 -11.58 8.17 12.03
CA ILE A 332 -10.54 7.67 12.91
C ILE A 332 -9.81 8.87 13.47
N ALA A 333 -9.76 9.00 14.78
CA ALA A 333 -9.00 10.07 15.43
C ALA A 333 -8.19 9.51 16.60
N ASP A 334 -7.06 10.14 16.89
CA ASP A 334 -6.38 9.83 18.15
C ASP A 334 -7.25 10.19 19.33
N ASP A 335 -7.82 11.40 19.32
CA ASP A 335 -8.77 11.85 20.33
C ASP A 335 -9.93 12.63 19.71
N LEU A 336 -11.08 12.63 20.41
CA LEU A 336 -12.33 13.26 19.97
C LEU A 336 -12.88 14.16 21.06
N SER A 337 -13.19 15.40 20.71
CA SER A 337 -13.76 16.38 21.65
C SER A 337 -14.88 17.16 20.95
N HIS A 338 -16.08 17.17 21.51
CA HIS A 338 -17.24 17.92 20.98
C HIS A 338 -17.61 17.62 19.51
N VAL A 339 -18.53 16.68 19.31
CA VAL A 339 -19.11 16.37 18.01
C VAL A 339 -20.49 17.03 17.90
N HIS A 340 -20.68 17.87 16.89
CA HIS A 340 -21.94 18.61 16.62
C HIS A 340 -22.56 18.26 15.26
N ASN A 341 -21.90 17.45 14.46
CA ASN A 341 -22.37 16.98 13.16
C ASN A 341 -23.04 15.61 13.27
N THR A 342 -23.68 15.16 12.20
CA THR A 342 -24.11 13.76 12.05
C THR A 342 -22.99 12.97 11.37
N ILE A 343 -22.63 11.82 11.93
CA ILE A 343 -21.72 10.84 11.31
C ILE A 343 -22.56 9.59 11.03
N ILE A 344 -22.64 9.20 9.76
CA ILE A 344 -23.28 7.96 9.31
C ILE A 344 -22.17 6.99 8.91
N GLY A 345 -21.90 5.98 9.75
CA GLY A 345 -20.83 5.00 9.54
C GLY A 345 -20.20 4.58 10.86
N ALA A 346 -18.93 4.87 11.13
CA ALA A 346 -18.31 4.52 12.41
C ALA A 346 -17.26 5.52 12.86
N VAL A 347 -17.02 5.57 14.17
CA VAL A 347 -16.01 6.40 14.79
C VAL A 347 -15.06 5.53 15.62
N THR A 348 -13.75 5.76 15.48
CA THR A 348 -12.71 5.08 16.26
C THR A 348 -11.80 6.11 16.93
N ASN A 349 -11.71 6.04 18.26
CA ASN A 349 -10.76 6.78 19.09
C ASN A 349 -9.56 5.87 19.43
N LEU A 350 -8.37 6.25 18.98
CA LEU A 350 -7.15 5.45 19.09
C LEU A 350 -6.37 5.67 20.39
N THR A 351 -6.55 6.80 21.09
CA THR A 351 -5.75 7.09 22.26
C THR A 351 -6.20 6.32 23.49
N ALA A 352 -5.24 5.83 24.26
CA ALA A 352 -5.49 5.22 25.57
C ALA A 352 -5.64 6.26 26.69
N SER A 353 -5.25 7.50 26.43
CA SER A 353 -5.20 8.59 27.42
C SER A 353 -5.71 9.90 26.82
N PRO A 354 -7.03 10.06 26.63
CA PRO A 354 -7.63 11.27 26.07
C PRO A 354 -7.26 12.53 26.85
N ALA A 355 -6.94 13.62 26.13
CA ALA A 355 -6.46 14.86 26.75
C ALA A 355 -7.59 15.67 27.41
N ASP A 356 -8.80 15.61 26.85
CA ASP A 356 -9.99 16.36 27.32
C ASP A 356 -10.86 15.54 28.29
N GLY A 357 -10.26 14.61 29.05
CA GLY A 357 -10.97 13.85 30.10
C GLY A 357 -11.91 12.78 29.54
N SER A 358 -11.56 12.18 28.40
CA SER A 358 -12.27 11.03 27.83
C SER A 358 -13.70 11.29 27.39
N ALA A 359 -14.14 12.55 27.26
CA ALA A 359 -15.53 12.86 26.99
C ALA A 359 -15.75 13.46 25.59
N LEU A 360 -16.69 12.90 24.83
CA LEU A 360 -17.43 13.68 23.84
C LEU A 360 -18.29 14.65 24.64
N GLY A 361 -17.73 15.82 24.98
CA GLY A 361 -18.27 16.83 25.90
C GLY A 361 -19.68 17.36 25.57
N ASN A 362 -19.92 18.68 25.57
CA ASN A 362 -21.26 19.23 25.27
C ASN A 362 -21.67 19.12 23.78
N GLY A 363 -21.46 17.95 23.17
CA GLY A 363 -21.87 17.64 21.81
C GLY A 363 -23.39 17.58 21.66
N SER A 364 -23.84 17.83 20.45
CA SER A 364 -25.26 17.80 20.05
C SER A 364 -25.48 17.07 18.73
N GLY A 365 -24.45 16.40 18.25
CA GLY A 365 -24.45 15.63 17.01
C GLY A 365 -25.05 14.24 17.16
N GLN A 366 -24.88 13.44 16.12
CA GLN A 366 -25.34 12.06 16.07
C GLN A 366 -24.25 11.17 15.49
N ILE A 367 -24.09 9.97 16.03
CA ILE A 367 -23.24 8.93 15.46
C ILE A 367 -24.13 7.72 15.21
N LEU A 368 -24.39 7.44 13.94
CA LEU A 368 -25.31 6.42 13.46
C LEU A 368 -24.50 5.35 12.75
N TYR A 369 -24.49 4.13 13.27
CA TYR A 369 -23.79 3.03 12.63
C TYR A 369 -24.38 2.75 11.25
N SER A 370 -23.53 2.60 10.24
CA SER A 370 -23.97 2.27 8.88
C SER A 370 -22.96 1.38 8.17
N GLY A 371 -23.29 0.10 8.05
CA GLY A 371 -22.53 -0.86 7.25
C GLY A 371 -22.46 -0.39 5.79
N ALA A 372 -23.55 0.15 5.25
CA ALA A 372 -23.58 0.66 3.87
C ALA A 372 -22.59 1.82 3.63
N ALA A 373 -22.48 2.77 4.57
CA ALA A 373 -21.53 3.88 4.46
C ALA A 373 -20.08 3.40 4.64
N ILE A 374 -19.83 2.47 5.57
CA ILE A 374 -18.51 1.87 5.77
C ILE A 374 -18.07 1.10 4.51
N SER A 375 -18.91 0.19 4.00
CA SER A 375 -18.62 -0.57 2.77
C SER A 375 -18.36 0.36 1.58
N SER A 376 -19.11 1.45 1.45
CA SER A 376 -18.89 2.46 0.40
C SER A 376 -17.57 3.20 0.56
N ALA A 377 -17.12 3.46 1.80
CA ALA A 377 -15.80 4.02 2.05
C ALA A 377 -14.68 3.01 1.73
N LEU A 378 -14.92 1.71 1.95
CA LEU A 378 -13.96 0.65 1.68
C LEU A 378 -13.86 0.26 0.19
N THR A 379 -14.77 0.70 -0.68
CA THR A 379 -14.59 0.49 -2.13
C THR A 379 -13.38 1.24 -2.68
N LEU A 380 -12.83 2.22 -1.95
CA LEU A 380 -11.59 2.92 -2.31
C LEU A 380 -10.37 1.98 -2.44
N PHE A 381 -10.44 0.79 -1.83
CA PHE A 381 -9.36 -0.19 -1.89
C PHE A 381 -9.47 -1.16 -3.07
N SER A 382 -10.62 -1.27 -3.74
CA SER A 382 -10.83 -2.28 -4.80
C SER A 382 -9.85 -2.14 -5.97
N ASP A 383 -9.47 -0.90 -6.31
CA ASP A 383 -8.56 -0.60 -7.42
C ASP A 383 -7.10 -0.39 -6.97
N THR A 384 -6.82 -0.49 -5.67
CA THR A 384 -5.51 -0.20 -5.11
C THR A 384 -4.65 -1.45 -5.09
N ILE A 385 -3.55 -1.41 -5.85
CA ILE A 385 -2.46 -2.40 -5.76
C ILE A 385 -1.18 -1.67 -5.36
N GLN A 386 -0.48 -2.18 -4.36
CA GLN A 386 0.79 -1.66 -3.88
C GLN A 386 1.92 -2.63 -4.21
N VAL A 387 3.10 -2.09 -4.51
CA VAL A 387 4.33 -2.86 -4.68
C VAL A 387 5.08 -2.79 -3.36
N ILE A 388 5.20 -3.90 -2.64
CA ILE A 388 5.83 -3.96 -1.32
C ILE A 388 7.35 -4.18 -1.44
N SER A 389 7.76 -5.02 -2.37
CA SER A 389 9.17 -5.28 -2.64
C SER A 389 9.41 -5.45 -4.13
N TRP A 390 10.61 -5.09 -4.58
CA TRP A 390 11.03 -5.21 -5.97
C TRP A 390 12.45 -5.75 -6.04
N LYS A 391 12.63 -6.87 -6.73
CA LYS A 391 13.93 -7.50 -6.92
C LYS A 391 14.09 -7.95 -8.36
N GLU A 392 15.05 -7.36 -9.05
CA GLU A 392 15.52 -7.85 -10.33
C GLU A 392 16.58 -8.93 -10.12
N SER A 393 16.48 -10.03 -10.86
CA SER A 393 17.49 -11.08 -10.92
C SER A 393 18.04 -11.21 -12.34
N ILE A 394 19.37 -11.31 -12.40
CA ILE A 394 20.19 -11.30 -13.63
C ILE A 394 20.15 -12.67 -14.29
#